data_AF-A0A3N0V3B4-F1
#
_entry.id   AF-A0A3N0V3B4-F1
#
_cell.length_a   1.000
_cell.length_b   1.000
_cell.length_c   1.000
_cell.angle_alpha   90.00
_cell.angle_beta   90.00
_cell.angle_gamma   90.00
#
_symmetry.space_group_name_H-M   'P 1'
#
loop_
_entity.id
_entity.type
_entity.pdbx_description
1 polymer ?
#
loop_
_entity_poly.entity_id
_entity_poly.type
_entity_poly.pdbx_seq_one_letter_code
_entity_poly.pdbx_strand_id
1 'polypeptide(L)'
;MIRQTRSKATERNPEFPEQQREPGESNLAWGRRAVKAMGIKDPKAWSYIVLLGGKDTMAYRLRIAQSQLRPDLKPSLWSEAILVELQHKQLDDAHAIHVPLLQPAESGFAPPRNGVVVRDLADFDDPAHYPNIALIALPIAQQRVMERLEAFKMSRSTLDTLEHVVRWLAFCWSAGNTGNPLLESVGLPSACMLETLLGAEGFDLTPGLESRVSCPEAIWSATSYWQDYFDQSGSRPPIGRFNHEHFYDIVEPA
;
A
#
# COMPACT_ATOMS: atom_id res chain seq x y z
N MET A 1 -26.30 5.35 -10.39
CA MET A 1 -25.76 5.23 -11.77
C MET A 1 -24.25 5.16 -11.64
N ILE A 2 -23.63 3.98 -11.76
CA ILE A 2 -22.18 3.85 -11.72
C ILE A 2 -21.66 4.35 -13.07
N ARG A 3 -20.98 5.51 -13.09
CA ARG A 3 -20.24 5.92 -14.28
C ARG A 3 -19.12 4.91 -14.47
N GLN A 4 -19.23 4.04 -15.49
CA GLN A 4 -18.11 3.21 -15.94
C GLN A 4 -17.10 4.10 -16.67
N THR A 5 -16.37 4.88 -15.90
CA THR A 5 -15.24 5.66 -16.39
C THR A 5 -14.05 4.70 -16.49
N ARG A 6 -13.51 4.51 -17.70
CA ARG A 6 -12.28 3.73 -17.91
C ARG A 6 -11.15 4.71 -18.22
N SER A 7 -9.97 4.49 -17.65
CA SER A 7 -8.77 5.21 -18.08
C SER A 7 -8.51 4.93 -19.56
N LYS A 8 -8.19 5.98 -20.34
CA LYS A 8 -7.75 5.86 -21.74
C LYS A 8 -6.24 6.03 -21.87
N ALA A 9 -5.54 6.21 -20.76
CA ALA A 9 -4.12 6.46 -20.75
C ALA A 9 -3.36 5.26 -21.31
N THR A 10 -2.51 5.52 -22.29
CA THR A 10 -1.55 4.57 -22.83
C THR A 10 -0.14 4.81 -22.29
N GLU A 11 0.05 5.95 -21.62
CA GLU A 11 1.32 6.39 -21.04
C GLU A 11 1.21 6.44 -19.52
N ARG A 12 2.38 6.32 -18.88
CA ARG A 12 2.50 6.39 -17.43
C ARG A 12 2.20 7.80 -16.93
N ASN A 13 1.59 7.90 -15.74
CA ASN A 13 1.36 9.14 -15.02
C ASN A 13 2.67 9.97 -14.90
N PRO A 14 2.74 11.17 -15.51
CA PRO A 14 3.95 12.01 -15.49
C PRO A 14 4.25 12.57 -14.09
N GLU A 15 3.26 12.64 -13.20
CA GLU A 15 3.42 13.07 -11.81
C GLU A 15 3.92 11.93 -10.88
N PHE A 16 4.13 10.73 -11.44
CA PHE A 16 4.67 9.57 -10.73
C PHE A 16 5.95 9.01 -11.41
N PRO A 17 7.03 9.82 -11.53
CA PRO A 17 8.29 9.41 -12.10
C PRO A 17 9.17 8.62 -11.11
N GLU A 18 10.13 7.88 -11.67
CA GLU A 18 11.17 7.19 -10.91
C GLU A 18 12.10 8.21 -10.24
N GLN A 19 12.51 7.92 -9.01
CA GLN A 19 13.54 8.65 -8.29
C GLN A 19 14.52 7.64 -7.69
N GLN A 20 15.65 7.46 -8.38
CA GLN A 20 16.68 6.54 -7.93
C GLN A 20 17.21 6.91 -6.55
N ARG A 21 17.53 5.88 -5.77
CA ARG A 21 18.17 6.03 -4.46
C ARG A 21 19.62 6.48 -4.62
N GLU A 22 20.05 7.39 -3.76
CA GLU A 22 21.46 7.79 -3.71
C GLU A 22 22.31 6.70 -3.04
N PRO A 23 23.60 6.55 -3.36
CA PRO A 23 24.45 5.54 -2.73
C PRO A 23 24.47 5.68 -1.20
N GLY A 24 24.08 4.62 -0.49
CA GLY A 24 24.02 4.60 0.98
C GLY A 24 22.83 5.35 1.59
N GLU A 25 21.88 5.82 0.77
CA GLU A 25 20.67 6.50 1.25
C GLU A 25 19.71 5.51 1.92
N SER A 26 19.21 5.89 3.11
CA SER A 26 18.21 5.11 3.84
C SER A 26 16.81 5.28 3.23
N ASN A 27 15.83 4.44 3.61
CA ASN A 27 14.46 4.56 3.10
C ASN A 27 13.79 5.86 3.58
N LEU A 28 14.05 6.27 4.83
CA LEU A 28 13.56 7.55 5.34
C LEU A 28 14.22 8.73 4.65
N ALA A 29 15.54 8.68 4.42
CA ALA A 29 16.27 9.73 3.71
C ALA A 29 15.73 9.90 2.28
N TRP A 30 15.52 8.79 1.58
CA TRP A 30 14.86 8.77 0.27
C TRP A 30 13.45 9.35 0.33
N GLY A 31 12.65 8.96 1.33
CA GLY A 31 11.29 9.45 1.53
C GLY A 31 11.23 10.98 1.72
N ARG A 32 12.14 11.57 2.49
CA ARG A 32 12.26 13.03 2.65
C ARG A 32 12.54 13.72 1.32
N ARG A 33 13.48 13.17 0.54
CA ARG A 33 13.83 13.69 -0.78
C ARG A 33 12.67 13.57 -1.75
N ALA A 34 11.92 12.48 -1.69
CA ALA A 34 10.69 12.26 -2.46
C ALA A 34 9.60 13.27 -2.11
N VAL A 35 9.31 13.51 -0.83
CA VAL A 35 8.35 14.56 -0.38
C VAL A 35 8.74 15.92 -0.93
N LYS A 36 10.01 16.29 -0.83
CA LYS A 36 10.51 17.56 -1.37
C LYS A 36 10.37 17.62 -2.89
N ALA A 37 10.68 16.54 -3.59
CA ALA A 37 10.60 16.47 -5.05
C ALA A 37 9.17 16.55 -5.60
N MET A 38 8.16 16.11 -4.82
CA MET A 38 6.74 16.23 -5.20
C MET A 38 6.22 17.68 -5.16
N GLY A 39 6.90 18.62 -4.49
CA GLY A 39 6.54 20.04 -4.52
C GLY A 39 5.18 20.39 -3.92
N ILE A 40 4.66 19.58 -3.00
CA ILE A 40 3.34 19.77 -2.37
C ILE A 40 3.35 21.02 -1.50
N LYS A 41 2.57 22.04 -1.87
CA LYS A 41 2.51 23.34 -1.17
C LYS A 41 1.72 23.28 0.15
N ASP A 42 0.66 22.49 0.21
CA ASP A 42 -0.16 22.31 1.41
C ASP A 42 -0.22 20.82 1.80
N PRO A 43 0.74 20.31 2.58
CA PRO A 43 0.76 18.91 3.01
C PRO A 43 -0.50 18.45 3.75
N LYS A 44 -1.27 19.36 4.36
CA LYS A 44 -2.49 19.00 5.11
C LYS A 44 -3.63 18.55 4.21
N ALA A 45 -3.63 18.99 2.95
CA ALA A 45 -4.63 18.61 1.96
C ALA A 45 -4.36 17.23 1.34
N TRP A 46 -3.28 16.55 1.77
CA TRP A 46 -2.84 15.28 1.20
C TRP A 46 -2.71 14.19 2.27
N SER A 47 -2.84 12.95 1.81
CA SER A 47 -2.60 11.73 2.58
C SER A 47 -1.49 10.96 1.89
N TYR A 48 -0.68 10.23 2.66
CA TYR A 48 0.52 9.60 2.15
C TYR A 48 0.43 8.10 2.32
N ILE A 49 0.72 7.37 1.25
CA ILE A 49 0.85 5.92 1.24
C ILE A 49 2.27 5.57 0.84
N VAL A 50 2.84 4.59 1.51
CA VAL A 50 4.10 3.97 1.11
C VAL A 50 3.82 2.55 0.65
N LEU A 51 4.35 2.17 -0.52
CA LEU A 51 4.45 0.79 -0.94
C LEU A 51 5.88 0.31 -0.72
N LEU A 52 6.04 -0.85 -0.10
CA LEU A 52 7.36 -1.47 0.10
C LEU A 52 7.40 -2.81 -0.61
N GLY A 53 8.56 -3.14 -1.19
CA GLY A 53 8.85 -4.47 -1.70
C GLY A 53 9.96 -5.12 -0.87
N GLY A 54 9.56 -6.02 0.02
CA GLY A 54 10.48 -6.82 0.81
C GLY A 54 11.19 -7.92 -0.01
N LYS A 55 12.29 -8.42 0.53
CA LYS A 55 13.09 -9.52 -0.06
C LYS A 55 13.02 -10.85 0.69
N ASP A 56 12.35 -10.88 1.86
CA ASP A 56 12.16 -12.12 2.61
C ASP A 56 11.19 -13.08 1.90
N THR A 57 11.15 -14.33 2.36
CA THR A 57 10.32 -15.39 1.77
C THR A 57 8.82 -15.05 1.76
N MET A 58 8.30 -14.42 2.81
CA MET A 58 6.89 -14.05 2.88
C MET A 58 6.60 -12.95 1.85
N ALA A 59 7.40 -11.87 1.85
CA ALA A 59 7.29 -10.79 0.88
C ALA A 59 7.36 -11.30 -0.56
N TYR A 60 8.26 -12.24 -0.86
CA TYR A 60 8.35 -12.86 -2.18
C TYR A 60 7.08 -13.62 -2.58
N ARG A 61 6.51 -14.44 -1.68
CA ARG A 61 5.25 -15.16 -1.93
C ARG A 61 4.08 -14.20 -2.19
N LEU A 62 4.00 -13.11 -1.44
CA LEU A 62 3.02 -12.05 -1.65
C LEU A 62 3.16 -11.39 -3.03
N ARG A 63 4.41 -11.16 -3.45
CA ARG A 63 4.72 -10.57 -4.76
C ARG A 63 4.36 -11.52 -5.90
N ILE A 64 4.61 -12.83 -5.76
CA ILE A 64 4.15 -13.83 -6.74
C ILE A 64 2.63 -13.85 -6.83
N ALA A 65 1.92 -13.90 -5.70
CA ALA A 65 0.46 -13.97 -5.70
C ALA A 65 -0.18 -12.85 -6.52
N GLN A 66 0.40 -11.65 -6.47
CA GLN A 66 -0.05 -10.48 -7.20
C GLN A 66 0.31 -10.49 -8.69
N SER A 67 1.12 -11.44 -9.18
CA SER A 67 1.52 -11.49 -10.59
C SER A 67 0.36 -11.67 -11.56
N GLN A 68 -0.74 -12.25 -11.09
CA GLN A 68 -1.97 -12.45 -11.87
C GLN A 68 -2.63 -11.13 -12.29
N LEU A 69 -2.30 -10.02 -11.63
CA LEU A 69 -2.78 -8.69 -11.98
C LEU A 69 -1.93 -8.02 -13.05
N ARG A 70 -0.79 -8.61 -13.42
CA ARG A 70 0.16 -8.06 -14.38
C ARG A 70 0.06 -8.79 -15.72
N PRO A 71 0.07 -8.06 -16.86
CA PRO A 71 0.10 -8.69 -18.18
C PRO A 71 1.34 -9.56 -18.44
N ASP A 72 2.46 -9.24 -17.80
CA ASP A 72 3.73 -9.95 -17.95
C ASP A 72 3.89 -11.15 -17.01
N LEU A 73 2.92 -11.39 -16.12
CA LEU A 73 2.93 -12.43 -15.08
C LEU A 73 4.18 -12.43 -14.19
N LYS A 74 4.95 -11.34 -14.18
CA LYS A 74 6.09 -11.20 -13.29
C LYS A 74 5.60 -10.94 -11.88
N PRO A 75 6.34 -11.38 -10.84
CA PRO A 75 6.03 -10.98 -9.47
C PRO A 75 5.89 -9.46 -9.34
N SER A 76 4.94 -9.01 -8.52
CA SER A 76 4.80 -7.61 -8.16
C SER A 76 6.12 -7.05 -7.62
N LEU A 77 6.31 -5.73 -7.73
CA LEU A 77 7.42 -5.05 -7.07
C LEU A 77 7.14 -4.81 -5.58
N TRP A 78 5.90 -5.00 -5.13
CA TRP A 78 5.38 -4.53 -3.85
C TRP A 78 4.77 -5.67 -3.03
N SER A 79 5.11 -5.74 -1.75
CA SER A 79 4.59 -6.72 -0.80
C SER A 79 3.74 -6.10 0.29
N GLU A 80 3.93 -4.81 0.60
CA GLU A 80 3.27 -4.11 1.70
C GLU A 80 2.74 -2.75 1.23
N ALA A 81 1.63 -2.31 1.82
CA ALA A 81 1.08 -0.97 1.65
C ALA A 81 0.82 -0.34 3.02
N ILE A 82 1.28 0.88 3.24
CA ILE A 82 1.31 1.53 4.55
C ILE A 82 0.67 2.91 4.42
N LEU A 83 -0.27 3.24 5.30
CA LEU A 83 -0.70 4.63 5.51
C LEU A 83 0.36 5.33 6.36
N VAL A 84 0.90 6.44 5.87
CA VAL A 84 1.82 7.28 6.65
C VAL A 84 1.03 8.38 7.33
N GLU A 85 1.09 8.42 8.65
CA GLU A 85 0.63 9.54 9.47
C GLU A 85 1.79 10.51 9.71
N LEU A 86 1.70 11.73 9.20
CA LEU A 86 2.76 12.72 9.39
C LEU A 86 2.59 13.41 10.74
N GLN A 87 3.59 13.31 11.61
CA GLN A 87 3.66 14.12 12.81
C GLN A 87 4.31 15.46 12.48
N HIS A 88 3.71 16.56 12.94
CA HIS A 88 4.20 17.93 12.69
C HIS A 88 4.49 18.28 11.21
N LYS A 89 3.82 17.58 10.27
CA LYS A 89 4.03 17.69 8.80
C LYS A 89 5.42 17.23 8.33
N GLN A 90 6.10 16.38 9.09
CA GLN A 90 7.43 15.86 8.76
C GLN A 90 7.42 14.33 8.81
N LEU A 91 8.39 13.72 8.13
CA LEU A 91 8.55 12.26 8.11
C LEU A 91 9.34 11.73 9.32
N ASP A 92 10.07 12.58 10.03
CA ASP A 92 11.04 12.16 11.05
C ASP A 92 10.40 11.47 12.25
N ASP A 93 9.19 11.89 12.61
CA ASP A 93 8.38 11.30 13.68
C ASP A 93 7.09 10.68 13.13
N ALA A 94 7.05 10.36 11.84
CA ALA A 94 5.84 9.82 11.23
C ALA A 94 5.56 8.39 11.71
N HIS A 95 4.27 8.03 11.79
CA HIS A 95 3.87 6.66 12.06
C HIS A 95 3.50 5.93 10.76
N ALA A 96 3.85 4.65 10.72
CA ALA A 96 3.36 3.68 9.77
C ALA A 96 2.11 2.99 10.34
N ILE A 97 1.01 3.06 9.60
CA ILE A 97 -0.26 2.44 9.96
C ILE A 97 -0.62 1.42 8.89
N HIS A 98 -0.71 0.16 9.28
CA HIS A 98 -0.98 -0.95 8.35
C HIS A 98 -1.57 -2.15 9.10
N VAL A 99 -1.88 -3.23 8.36
CA VAL A 99 -2.36 -4.49 8.92
C VAL A 99 -1.36 -5.59 8.54
N PRO A 100 -0.28 -5.78 9.33
CA PRO A 100 0.75 -6.76 9.01
C PRO A 100 0.18 -8.19 9.03
N LEU A 101 0.72 -9.08 8.20
CA LEU A 101 0.34 -10.49 8.29
C LEU A 101 0.81 -11.13 9.60
N LEU A 102 2.05 -10.84 9.99
CA LEU A 102 2.59 -11.23 11.29
C LEU A 102 2.14 -10.20 12.33
N GLN A 103 1.01 -10.50 12.96
CA GLN A 103 0.43 -9.65 13.99
C GLN A 103 1.29 -9.68 15.27
N PRO A 104 1.48 -8.54 15.95
CA PRO A 104 2.25 -8.50 17.19
C PRO A 104 1.60 -9.39 18.24
N ALA A 105 2.45 -10.08 19.03
CA ALA A 105 2.01 -10.94 20.10
C ALA A 105 1.48 -10.11 21.28
N GLU A 106 0.22 -9.68 21.19
CA GLU A 106 -0.52 -9.09 22.30
C GLU A 106 -1.35 -10.17 23.01
N SER A 107 -1.67 -9.95 24.28
CA SER A 107 -2.39 -10.92 25.12
C SER A 107 -3.85 -11.08 24.67
N GLY A 108 -4.14 -12.00 23.74
CA GLY A 108 -5.50 -12.31 23.29
C GLY A 108 -5.59 -13.42 22.23
N PHE A 109 -6.77 -14.00 22.04
CA PHE A 109 -7.05 -15.04 21.03
C PHE A 109 -7.13 -14.47 19.59
N ALA A 110 -7.40 -13.17 19.45
CA ALA A 110 -7.41 -12.46 18.17
C ALA A 110 -6.82 -11.05 18.34
N PRO A 111 -6.11 -10.53 17.33
CA PRO A 111 -5.56 -9.18 17.39
C PRO A 111 -6.68 -8.14 17.60
N PRO A 112 -6.47 -7.14 18.47
CA PRO A 112 -7.45 -6.08 18.66
C PRO A 112 -7.51 -5.16 17.43
N ARG A 113 -8.46 -4.22 17.42
CA ARG A 113 -8.52 -3.10 16.46
C ARG A 113 -8.53 -3.54 14.98
N ASN A 114 -9.21 -4.64 14.68
CA ASN A 114 -9.24 -5.24 13.34
C ASN A 114 -7.83 -5.59 12.78
N GLY A 115 -6.84 -5.81 13.66
CA GLY A 115 -5.46 -6.10 13.27
C GLY A 115 -4.67 -4.87 12.79
N VAL A 116 -5.21 -3.66 12.93
CA VAL A 116 -4.49 -2.42 12.62
C VAL A 116 -3.38 -2.21 13.64
N VAL A 117 -2.17 -2.04 13.13
CA VAL A 117 -0.95 -1.80 13.89
C VAL A 117 -0.41 -0.42 13.54
N VAL A 118 0.05 0.30 14.56
CA VAL A 118 0.75 1.59 14.44
C VAL A 118 2.17 1.39 14.92
N ARG A 119 3.15 1.77 14.11
CA ARG A 119 4.59 1.69 14.41
C ARG A 119 5.29 2.96 13.99
N ASP A 120 6.49 3.18 14.49
CA ASP A 120 7.34 4.25 13.98
C ASP A 120 7.73 3.95 12.53
N LEU A 121 7.65 4.95 11.64
CA LEU A 121 8.03 4.75 10.24
C LEU A 121 9.51 4.35 10.10
N ALA A 122 10.34 4.70 11.09
CA ALA A 122 11.73 4.29 11.19
C ALA A 122 11.94 2.78 11.28
N ASP A 123 10.94 2.00 11.70
CA ASP A 123 11.00 0.54 11.68
C ASP A 123 11.12 -0.04 10.26
N PHE A 124 10.82 0.77 9.24
CA PHE A 124 10.96 0.43 7.82
C PHE A 124 12.21 1.06 7.19
N ASP A 125 13.12 1.66 7.99
CA ASP A 125 14.36 2.28 7.52
C ASP A 125 15.49 1.28 7.24
N ASP A 126 15.17 0.23 6.50
CA ASP A 126 16.11 -0.83 6.12
C ASP A 126 16.06 -1.05 4.60
N PRO A 127 16.95 -0.39 3.82
CA PRO A 127 17.05 -0.60 2.38
C PRO A 127 17.46 -2.01 1.99
N ALA A 128 18.14 -2.74 2.90
CA ALA A 128 18.50 -4.12 2.63
C ALA A 128 17.28 -5.01 2.71
N HIS A 129 16.39 -4.84 3.70
CA HIS A 129 15.17 -5.64 3.83
C HIS A 129 14.05 -5.17 2.89
N TYR A 130 13.88 -3.85 2.71
CA TYR A 130 12.92 -3.21 1.80
C TYR A 130 13.64 -2.44 0.67
N PRO A 131 14.21 -3.14 -0.32
CA PRO A 131 14.95 -2.50 -1.40
C PRO A 131 14.06 -1.68 -2.34
N ASN A 132 12.80 -2.08 -2.53
CA ASN A 132 11.84 -1.33 -3.35
C ASN A 132 10.97 -0.45 -2.47
N ILE A 133 10.78 0.80 -2.88
CA ILE A 133 9.97 1.78 -2.17
C ILE A 133 9.22 2.68 -3.15
N ALA A 134 7.95 2.97 -2.87
CA ALA A 134 7.20 4.01 -3.53
C ALA A 134 6.49 4.87 -2.49
N LEU A 135 6.52 6.19 -2.68
CA LEU A 135 5.77 7.14 -1.89
C LEU A 135 4.73 7.80 -2.78
N ILE A 136 3.48 7.72 -2.36
CA ILE A 136 2.31 8.18 -3.10
C ILE A 136 1.59 9.19 -2.21
N ALA A 137 1.37 10.41 -2.72
CA ALA A 137 0.51 11.39 -2.11
C ALA A 137 -0.85 11.41 -2.84
N LEU A 138 -1.92 11.27 -2.06
CA LEU A 138 -3.31 11.30 -2.50
C LEU A 138 -3.94 12.64 -2.12
N PRO A 139 -4.77 13.26 -2.98
CA PRO A 139 -5.36 14.58 -2.77
C PRO A 139 -6.55 14.55 -1.80
N ILE A 140 -6.38 13.91 -0.64
CA ILE A 140 -7.36 13.83 0.44
C ILE A 140 -6.67 14.29 1.71
N ALA A 141 -7.32 15.15 2.49
CA ALA A 141 -6.77 15.59 3.76
C ALA A 141 -6.56 14.41 4.73
N GLN A 142 -5.33 14.25 5.22
CA GLN A 142 -4.94 13.17 6.15
C GLN A 142 -5.86 13.07 7.35
N GLN A 143 -6.29 14.20 7.92
CA GLN A 143 -7.21 14.22 9.06
C GLN A 143 -8.51 13.43 8.79
N ARG A 144 -9.08 13.55 7.58
CA ARG A 144 -10.32 12.84 7.21
C ARG A 144 -10.08 11.33 7.13
N VAL A 145 -8.93 10.91 6.60
CA VAL A 145 -8.54 9.49 6.54
C VAL A 145 -8.34 8.93 7.95
N MET A 146 -7.72 9.70 8.85
CA MET A 146 -7.51 9.31 10.24
C MET A 146 -8.83 9.18 11.02
N GLU A 147 -9.81 10.04 10.78
CA GLU A 147 -11.15 9.89 11.37
C GLU A 147 -11.84 8.59 10.92
N ARG A 148 -11.67 8.20 9.65
CA ARG A 148 -12.17 6.92 9.14
C ARG A 148 -11.43 5.72 9.72
N LEU A 149 -10.13 5.86 9.96
CA LEU A 149 -9.31 4.81 10.55
C LEU A 149 -9.83 4.42 11.94
N GLU A 150 -10.22 5.40 12.77
CA GLU A 150 -10.76 5.10 14.10
C GLU A 150 -12.08 4.32 14.03
N ALA A 151 -12.97 4.66 13.11
CA ALA A 151 -14.19 3.89 12.87
C ALA A 151 -13.88 2.47 12.36
N PHE A 152 -12.90 2.33 11.45
CA PHE A 152 -12.47 1.05 10.89
C PHE A 152 -11.88 0.12 11.94
N LYS A 153 -11.04 0.62 12.84
CA LYS A 153 -10.45 -0.16 13.95
C LYS A 153 -11.53 -0.82 14.82
N MET A 154 -12.68 -0.17 14.98
CA MET A 154 -13.76 -0.63 15.85
C MET A 154 -14.82 -1.48 15.13
N SER A 155 -14.78 -1.55 13.79
CA SER A 155 -15.81 -2.23 13.00
C SER A 155 -15.23 -3.29 12.07
N ARG A 156 -15.71 -4.53 12.23
CA ARG A 156 -15.41 -5.65 11.32
C ARG A 156 -16.50 -5.85 10.26
N SER A 157 -17.60 -5.09 10.31
CA SER A 157 -18.74 -5.28 9.39
C SER A 157 -18.44 -4.79 7.97
N THR A 158 -17.59 -3.76 7.84
CA THR A 158 -17.21 -3.21 6.53
C THR A 158 -16.16 -4.08 5.86
N LEU A 159 -15.16 -4.50 6.62
CA LEU A 159 -14.11 -5.40 6.19
C LEU A 159 -13.54 -6.11 7.42
N ASP A 160 -13.52 -7.44 7.39
CA ASP A 160 -12.88 -8.24 8.43
C ASP A 160 -11.43 -8.53 8.02
N THR A 161 -10.51 -7.63 8.36
CA THR A 161 -9.10 -7.79 7.97
C THR A 161 -8.42 -8.96 8.66
N LEU A 162 -8.94 -9.44 9.79
CA LEU A 162 -8.42 -10.65 10.44
C LEU A 162 -8.68 -11.90 9.61
N GLU A 163 -9.83 -11.98 8.92
CA GLU A 163 -10.09 -13.04 7.94
C GLU A 163 -9.03 -13.02 6.84
N HIS A 164 -8.73 -11.83 6.31
CA HIS A 164 -7.72 -11.67 5.27
C HIS A 164 -6.33 -12.08 5.79
N VAL A 165 -5.94 -11.64 6.99
CA VAL A 165 -4.65 -12.00 7.61
C VAL A 165 -4.49 -13.53 7.68
N VAL A 166 -5.48 -14.25 8.20
CA VAL A 166 -5.41 -15.71 8.35
C VAL A 166 -5.31 -16.41 6.99
N ARG A 167 -6.11 -16.00 6.00
CA ARG A 167 -6.07 -16.58 4.65
C ARG A 167 -4.72 -16.35 3.97
N TRP A 168 -4.17 -15.14 4.09
CA TRP A 168 -2.86 -14.81 3.54
C TRP A 168 -1.72 -15.53 4.25
N LEU A 169 -1.77 -15.66 5.58
CA LEU A 169 -0.81 -16.48 6.32
C LEU A 169 -0.86 -17.95 5.89
N ALA A 170 -2.05 -18.53 5.73
CA ALA A 170 -2.20 -19.91 5.27
C ALA A 170 -1.54 -20.12 3.88
N PHE A 171 -1.77 -19.19 2.95
CA PHE A 171 -1.10 -19.19 1.65
C PHE A 171 0.43 -19.02 1.78
N CYS A 172 0.88 -18.00 2.52
CA CYS A 172 2.30 -17.70 2.72
C CYS A 172 3.06 -18.81 3.44
N TRP A 173 2.41 -19.63 4.25
CA TRP A 173 3.00 -20.81 4.90
C TRP A 173 2.79 -22.11 4.11
N SER A 174 2.09 -22.06 2.97
CA SER A 174 1.66 -23.25 2.22
C SER A 174 0.87 -24.24 3.09
N ALA A 175 0.18 -23.74 4.11
CA ALA A 175 -0.61 -24.56 5.01
C ALA A 175 -1.80 -25.15 4.24
N GLY A 176 -1.98 -26.47 4.34
CA GLY A 176 -3.14 -27.16 3.77
C GLY A 176 -3.29 -27.03 2.25
N ASN A 177 -2.22 -26.73 1.51
CA ASN A 177 -2.27 -26.48 0.05
C ASN A 177 -3.24 -25.34 -0.32
N THR A 178 -3.33 -24.30 0.51
CA THR A 178 -4.18 -23.13 0.28
C THR A 178 -3.76 -22.41 -1.02
N GLY A 179 -4.73 -22.10 -1.88
CA GLY A 179 -4.53 -21.38 -3.13
C GLY A 179 -4.24 -19.89 -2.94
N ASN A 180 -4.01 -19.17 -4.04
CA ASN A 180 -3.77 -17.73 -4.02
C ASN A 180 -5.04 -16.97 -3.57
N PRO A 181 -5.05 -16.27 -2.43
CA PRO A 181 -6.24 -15.57 -1.92
C PRO A 181 -6.81 -14.52 -2.87
N LEU A 182 -5.99 -13.90 -3.73
CA LEU A 182 -6.48 -12.92 -4.71
C LEU A 182 -7.45 -13.54 -5.72
N LEU A 183 -7.24 -14.80 -6.10
CA LEU A 183 -8.13 -15.51 -7.00
C LEU A 183 -9.49 -15.86 -6.36
N GLU A 184 -9.56 -15.78 -5.02
CA GLU A 184 -10.76 -15.97 -4.22
C GLU A 184 -11.37 -14.65 -3.74
N SER A 185 -10.99 -13.52 -4.36
CA SER A 185 -11.48 -12.19 -3.99
C SER A 185 -11.13 -11.76 -2.56
N VAL A 186 -9.95 -12.17 -2.09
CA VAL A 186 -9.37 -11.78 -0.81
C VAL A 186 -8.07 -11.02 -1.05
N GLY A 187 -8.16 -9.69 -1.01
CA GLY A 187 -7.04 -8.77 -1.15
C GLY A 187 -6.14 -8.71 0.07
N LEU A 188 -5.01 -8.00 -0.05
CA LEU A 188 -4.06 -7.87 1.05
C LEU A 188 -4.62 -6.96 2.15
N PRO A 189 -4.54 -7.34 3.44
CA PRO A 189 -5.25 -6.63 4.51
C PRO A 189 -4.97 -5.13 4.56
N SER A 190 -3.71 -4.71 4.50
CA SER A 190 -3.34 -3.28 4.53
C SER A 190 -3.86 -2.52 3.31
N ALA A 191 -3.82 -3.11 2.11
CA ALA A 191 -4.31 -2.49 0.90
C ALA A 191 -5.84 -2.37 0.89
N CYS A 192 -6.56 -3.41 1.33
CA CYS A 192 -8.01 -3.35 1.49
C CYS A 192 -8.45 -2.36 2.57
N MET A 193 -7.68 -2.22 3.65
CA MET A 193 -7.88 -1.16 4.64
C MET A 193 -7.79 0.21 3.96
N LEU A 194 -6.67 0.50 3.27
CA LEU A 194 -6.48 1.78 2.55
C LEU A 194 -7.62 2.09 1.58
N GLU A 195 -8.01 1.11 0.76
CA GLU A 195 -9.14 1.23 -0.16
C GLU A 195 -10.46 1.57 0.56
N THR A 196 -10.73 0.90 1.68
CA THR A 196 -11.94 1.13 2.49
C THR A 196 -11.95 2.54 3.09
N LEU A 197 -10.80 3.00 3.59
CA LEU A 197 -10.68 4.32 4.21
C LEU A 197 -10.85 5.45 3.19
N LEU A 198 -10.21 5.32 2.02
CA LEU A 198 -10.24 6.34 0.97
C LEU A 198 -11.57 6.32 0.22
N GLY A 199 -12.13 5.13 -0.02
CA GLY A 199 -13.45 4.96 -0.61
C GLY A 199 -14.55 5.62 0.22
N ALA A 200 -14.44 5.60 1.56
CA ALA A 200 -15.34 6.34 2.45
C ALA A 200 -15.25 7.86 2.30
N GLU A 201 -14.13 8.38 1.78
CA GLU A 201 -13.92 9.79 1.44
C GLU A 201 -14.23 10.09 -0.04
N GLY A 202 -14.79 9.12 -0.77
CA GLY A 202 -15.16 9.25 -2.18
C GLY A 202 -13.99 9.11 -3.16
N PHE A 203 -12.85 8.61 -2.70
CA PHE A 203 -11.68 8.37 -3.54
C PHE A 203 -11.47 6.87 -3.74
N ASP A 204 -11.64 6.44 -4.99
CA ASP A 204 -11.44 5.06 -5.43
C ASP A 204 -9.94 4.82 -5.70
N LEU A 205 -9.26 4.11 -4.79
CA LEU A 205 -7.81 3.96 -4.83
C LEU A 205 -7.38 2.91 -5.88
N THR A 206 -8.21 1.88 -6.10
CA THR A 206 -7.97 0.83 -7.09
C THR A 206 -9.18 0.67 -8.02
N PRO A 207 -9.39 1.64 -8.94
CA PRO A 207 -10.58 1.66 -9.76
C PRO A 207 -10.74 0.42 -10.60
N GLY A 208 -11.97 -0.11 -10.61
CA GLY A 208 -12.32 -1.33 -11.34
C GLY A 208 -12.07 -2.63 -10.57
N LEU A 209 -11.54 -2.57 -9.34
CA LEU A 209 -11.53 -3.69 -8.40
C LEU A 209 -12.56 -3.48 -7.29
N GLU A 210 -13.08 -4.59 -6.76
CA GLU A 210 -13.85 -4.53 -5.52
C GLU A 210 -12.92 -4.20 -4.35
N SER A 211 -13.37 -3.38 -3.39
CA SER A 211 -12.51 -2.89 -2.32
C SER A 211 -11.85 -4.00 -1.49
N ARG A 212 -12.52 -5.14 -1.35
CA ARG A 212 -12.03 -6.34 -0.67
C ARG A 212 -10.94 -7.11 -1.42
N VAL A 213 -10.60 -6.73 -2.65
CA VAL A 213 -9.61 -7.41 -3.52
C VAL A 213 -8.37 -6.55 -3.74
N SER A 214 -8.31 -5.35 -3.15
CA SER A 214 -7.17 -4.44 -3.30
C SER A 214 -5.85 -5.05 -2.82
N CYS A 215 -4.76 -4.69 -3.49
CA CYS A 215 -3.41 -5.12 -3.15
C CYS A 215 -2.39 -4.05 -3.57
N PRO A 216 -1.14 -4.09 -3.07
CA PRO A 216 -0.09 -3.14 -3.44
C PRO A 216 0.12 -2.98 -4.95
N GLU A 217 0.11 -4.08 -5.73
CA GLU A 217 0.22 -4.03 -7.19
C GLU A 217 -0.97 -3.29 -7.85
N ALA A 218 -2.18 -3.47 -7.33
CA ALA A 218 -3.34 -2.76 -7.84
C ALA A 218 -3.24 -1.25 -7.57
N ILE A 219 -2.81 -0.86 -6.36
CA ILE A 219 -2.56 0.54 -5.99
C ILE A 219 -1.49 1.15 -6.91
N TRP A 220 -0.41 0.42 -7.13
CA TRP A 220 0.65 0.80 -8.05
C TRP A 220 0.16 0.99 -9.49
N SER A 221 -0.62 0.04 -10.00
CA SER A 221 -1.17 0.09 -11.36
C SER A 221 -2.12 1.27 -11.54
N ALA A 222 -3.01 1.50 -10.57
CA ALA A 222 -3.92 2.64 -10.55
C ALA A 222 -3.16 3.98 -10.55
N THR A 223 -2.20 4.14 -9.65
CA THR A 223 -1.42 5.38 -9.54
C THR A 223 -0.51 5.63 -10.74
N SER A 224 -0.06 4.57 -11.42
CA SER A 224 0.83 4.66 -12.58
C SER A 224 0.11 4.85 -13.92
N TYR A 225 -1.12 4.35 -14.09
CA TYR A 225 -1.77 4.27 -15.42
C TYR A 225 -3.24 4.72 -15.44
N TRP A 226 -3.81 5.13 -14.31
CA TRP A 226 -5.22 5.55 -14.23
C TRP A 226 -5.39 7.05 -13.96
N GLN A 227 -4.41 7.88 -14.32
CA GLN A 227 -4.48 9.34 -14.16
C GLN A 227 -5.71 9.95 -14.83
N ASP A 228 -6.07 9.49 -16.05
CA ASP A 228 -7.25 9.96 -16.78
C ASP A 228 -8.55 9.68 -16.02
N TYR A 229 -8.61 8.57 -15.27
CA TYR A 229 -9.77 8.24 -14.45
C TYR A 229 -9.93 9.25 -13.32
N PHE A 230 -8.84 9.55 -12.62
CA PHE A 230 -8.86 10.52 -11.52
C PHE A 230 -9.29 11.89 -12.02
N ASP A 231 -8.73 12.38 -13.14
CA ASP A 231 -9.12 13.64 -13.76
C ASP A 231 -10.61 13.67 -14.12
N GLN A 232 -11.13 12.60 -14.73
CA GLN A 232 -12.55 12.49 -15.11
C GLN A 232 -13.49 12.35 -13.92
N SER A 233 -13.02 11.78 -12.81
CA SER A 233 -13.78 11.68 -11.55
C SER A 233 -13.88 13.02 -10.81
N GLY A 234 -13.15 14.05 -11.25
CA GLY A 234 -13.07 15.36 -10.59
C GLY A 234 -12.08 15.39 -9.42
N SER A 235 -11.29 14.33 -9.24
CA SER A 235 -10.18 14.28 -8.30
C SER A 235 -8.87 14.66 -8.98
N ARG A 236 -7.88 15.11 -8.22
CA ARG A 236 -6.52 15.24 -8.77
C ARG A 236 -5.88 13.86 -8.89
N PRO A 237 -5.02 13.62 -9.89
CA PRO A 237 -4.29 12.37 -9.97
C PRO A 237 -3.33 12.26 -8.77
N PRO A 238 -3.07 11.03 -8.28
CA PRO A 238 -1.99 10.79 -7.34
C PRO A 238 -0.66 11.31 -7.88
N ILE A 239 0.15 11.85 -6.98
CA ILE A 239 1.53 12.27 -7.26
C ILE A 239 2.46 11.43 -6.40
N GLY A 240 3.68 11.19 -6.86
CA GLY A 240 4.56 10.33 -6.06
C GLY A 240 5.95 10.16 -6.64
N ARG A 241 6.75 9.35 -5.97
CA ARG A 241 8.07 8.92 -6.44
C ARG A 241 8.22 7.44 -6.12
N PHE A 242 9.07 6.75 -6.86
CA PHE A 242 9.38 5.36 -6.56
C PHE A 242 10.81 5.00 -6.95
N ASN A 243 11.30 3.93 -6.34
CA ASN A 243 12.56 3.28 -6.66
C ASN A 243 12.34 1.75 -6.62
N HIS A 244 12.80 1.04 -7.65
CA HIS A 244 12.73 -0.42 -7.70
C HIS A 244 14.04 -1.02 -8.22
N GLU A 245 15.04 -1.13 -7.34
CA GLU A 245 16.33 -1.73 -7.70
C GLU A 245 16.29 -3.26 -7.66
N HIS A 246 15.32 -3.84 -6.95
CA HIS A 246 15.29 -5.25 -6.64
C HIS A 246 14.12 -5.98 -7.31
N PHE A 247 14.46 -7.02 -8.06
CA PHE A 247 13.47 -7.84 -8.76
C PHE A 247 13.19 -9.15 -8.00
N TYR A 248 14.09 -10.15 -8.00
CA TYR A 248 13.71 -11.52 -7.62
C TYR A 248 14.68 -12.28 -6.71
N ASP A 249 15.73 -11.66 -6.18
CA ASP A 249 16.66 -12.36 -5.29
C ASP A 249 16.03 -12.51 -3.89
N ILE A 250 15.82 -13.75 -3.44
CA ILE A 250 15.16 -14.02 -2.16
C ILE A 250 16.23 -14.27 -1.10
N VAL A 251 16.03 -13.71 0.09
CA VAL A 251 16.77 -14.14 1.28
C VAL A 251 15.93 -15.17 2.03
N GLU A 252 16.35 -16.43 1.99
CA GLU A 252 15.74 -17.50 2.77
C GLU A 252 16.16 -17.37 4.25
N PRO A 253 15.23 -17.55 5.21
CA PRO A 253 15.61 -17.64 6.61
C PRO A 253 16.49 -18.88 6.84
N ALA A 254 17.59 -18.70 7.56
CA ALA A 254 18.53 -19.76 7.94
C ALA A 254 17.91 -20.78 8.91
#